data_AF-A0A954FSJ9-F1
#
_entry.id   AF-A0A954FSJ9-F1
#
_cell.length_a   1.000
_cell.length_b   1.000
_cell.length_c   1.000
_cell.angle_alpha   90.00
_cell.angle_beta   90.00
_cell.angle_gamma   90.00
#
_symmetry.space_group_name_H-M   'P 1'
#
loop_
_entity.id
_entity.type
_entity.pdbx_description
1 polymer ?
#
loop_
_entity_poly.entity_id
_entity_poly.type
_entity_poly.pdbx_seq_one_letter_code
_entity_poly.pdbx_strand_id
1 'polypeptide(L)'
;MLRTLTQPFMWMASRRDSLLRAFDAQRASLEVQFFERASASGLPRGLRWLSCEWLDARILLRDRTTDQPNLLVSVNLRFEAIPGGDMEGIAAVSNIRDACAVFQWQNKMWTTSGRTLFNMNPEEARDRLAASYEAM
;
A
#
# COMPACT_ATOMS: atom_id res chain seq x y z
N MET A 1 -10.95 22.93 50.94
CA MET A 1 -11.98 23.02 49.87
C MET A 1 -11.49 24.04 48.86
N LEU A 2 -11.07 23.63 47.66
CA LEU A 2 -11.07 24.45 46.44
C LEU A 2 -10.73 23.52 45.27
N ARG A 3 -11.79 23.19 44.51
CA ARG A 3 -11.71 22.60 43.17
C ARG A 3 -11.23 23.69 42.21
N THR A 4 -10.32 23.33 41.31
CA THR A 4 -10.29 23.96 39.98
C THR A 4 -9.81 22.99 38.91
N LEU A 5 -10.82 22.37 38.27
CA LEU A 5 -10.97 22.13 36.83
C LEU A 5 -9.83 21.43 36.10
N THR A 6 -9.93 20.10 36.03
CA THR A 6 -9.38 19.28 34.95
C THR A 6 -9.94 19.80 33.61
N GLN A 7 -9.08 20.37 32.76
CA GLN A 7 -9.49 20.67 31.39
C GLN A 7 -9.76 19.36 30.64
N PRO A 8 -10.84 19.26 29.84
CA PRO A 8 -11.02 18.11 28.97
C PRO A 8 -10.00 18.21 27.83
N PHE A 9 -9.04 17.27 27.79
CA PHE A 9 -8.20 17.01 26.61
C PHE A 9 -9.11 16.54 25.47
N MET A 10 -9.67 17.48 24.71
CA MET A 10 -10.47 17.17 23.54
C MET A 10 -9.53 16.63 22.44
N TRP A 11 -9.39 15.31 22.38
CA TRP A 11 -8.65 14.59 21.34
C TRP A 11 -9.28 14.85 19.96
N MET A 12 -8.77 15.85 19.23
CA MET A 12 -8.93 15.86 17.77
C MET A 12 -8.00 14.80 17.20
N ALA A 13 -8.56 13.80 16.53
CA ALA A 13 -7.73 12.82 15.85
C ALA A 13 -6.87 13.50 14.79
N SER A 14 -5.58 13.14 14.72
CA SER A 14 -4.70 13.70 13.70
C SER A 14 -5.22 13.39 12.29
N ARG A 15 -4.84 14.22 11.29
CA ARG A 15 -5.15 13.94 9.88
C ARG A 15 -4.70 12.53 9.50
N ARG A 16 -3.52 12.11 10.00
CA ARG A 16 -2.97 10.75 9.85
C ARG A 16 -3.93 9.69 10.41
N ASP A 17 -4.37 9.79 11.66
CA ASP A 17 -5.24 8.78 12.27
C ASP A 17 -6.59 8.68 11.55
N SER A 18 -7.11 9.82 11.10
CA SER A 18 -8.36 9.87 10.34
C SER A 18 -8.25 9.17 8.99
N LEU A 19 -7.12 9.37 8.29
CA LEU A 19 -6.81 8.71 7.03
C LEU A 19 -6.64 7.18 7.21
N LEU A 20 -5.93 6.75 8.25
CA LEU A 20 -5.73 5.34 8.55
C LEU A 20 -7.06 4.66 8.94
N ARG A 21 -7.87 5.28 9.79
CA ARG A 21 -9.21 4.75 10.10
C ARG A 21 -10.10 4.64 8.86
N ALA A 22 -10.04 5.62 7.96
CA ALA A 22 -10.77 5.55 6.70
C ALA A 22 -10.30 4.40 5.80
N PHE A 23 -8.99 4.10 5.80
CA PHE A 23 -8.45 2.93 5.10
C PHE A 23 -8.95 1.63 5.72
N ASP A 24 -8.80 1.50 7.05
CA ASP A 24 -9.18 0.30 7.78
C ASP A 24 -10.68 -0.03 7.60
N ALA A 25 -11.54 0.99 7.55
CA ALA A 25 -12.97 0.84 7.27
C ALA A 25 -13.30 0.31 5.86
N GLN A 26 -12.41 0.49 4.90
CA GLN A 26 -12.59 0.09 3.49
C GLN A 26 -11.63 -1.03 3.06
N ARG A 27 -10.79 -1.52 3.97
CA ARG A 27 -9.61 -2.34 3.69
C ARG A 27 -9.93 -3.56 2.83
N ALA A 28 -10.89 -4.38 3.24
CA ALA A 28 -11.24 -5.60 2.51
C ALA A 28 -11.64 -5.33 1.04
N SER A 29 -12.40 -4.26 0.79
CA SER A 29 -12.79 -3.89 -0.58
C SER A 29 -11.61 -3.36 -1.38
N LEU A 30 -10.73 -2.58 -0.76
CA LEU A 30 -9.53 -2.03 -1.39
C LEU A 30 -8.52 -3.13 -1.75
N GLU A 31 -8.35 -4.14 -0.90
CA GLU A 31 -7.47 -5.28 -1.13
C GLU A 31 -7.94 -6.12 -2.33
N VAL A 32 -9.25 -6.36 -2.46
CA VAL A 32 -9.83 -7.03 -3.65
C VAL A 32 -9.60 -6.19 -4.91
N GLN A 33 -9.96 -4.90 -4.88
CA GLN A 33 -9.76 -4.00 -6.03
C GLN A 33 -8.30 -3.87 -6.43
N PHE A 34 -7.38 -3.85 -5.45
CA PHE A 34 -5.95 -3.85 -5.72
C PHE A 34 -5.55 -5.10 -6.49
N PHE A 35 -5.89 -6.29 -5.99
CA PHE A 35 -5.48 -7.55 -6.61
C PHE A 35 -6.05 -7.70 -8.02
N GLU A 36 -7.31 -7.36 -8.24
CA GLU A 36 -7.94 -7.37 -9.55
C GLU A 36 -7.20 -6.46 -10.55
N ARG A 37 -6.92 -5.22 -10.16
CA ARG A 37 -6.25 -4.24 -11.03
C ARG A 37 -4.77 -4.59 -11.26
N ALA A 38 -4.08 -5.03 -10.21
CA ALA A 38 -2.67 -5.40 -10.29
C ALA A 38 -2.45 -6.64 -11.16
N SER A 39 -3.27 -7.69 -10.97
CA SER A 39 -3.17 -8.92 -11.77
C SER A 39 -3.55 -8.71 -13.23
N ALA A 40 -4.46 -7.77 -13.52
CA ALA A 40 -4.82 -7.40 -14.89
C ALA A 40 -3.81 -6.45 -15.58
N SER A 41 -2.80 -5.92 -14.86
CA SER A 41 -1.87 -4.94 -15.42
C SER A 41 -0.84 -5.50 -16.42
N GLY A 42 -0.67 -6.82 -16.46
CA GLY A 42 0.39 -7.49 -17.23
C GLY A 42 1.80 -7.33 -16.65
N LEU A 43 1.93 -6.77 -15.44
CA LEU A 43 3.19 -6.62 -14.73
C LEU A 43 3.28 -7.60 -13.55
N PRO A 44 4.44 -8.23 -13.30
CA PRO A 44 5.61 -8.28 -14.18
C PRO A 44 5.35 -9.08 -15.46
N ARG A 45 5.97 -8.68 -16.57
CA ARG A 45 5.77 -9.31 -17.88
C ARG A 45 6.11 -10.81 -17.84
N GLY A 46 5.29 -11.62 -18.50
CA GLY A 46 5.49 -13.07 -18.61
C GLY A 46 5.09 -13.86 -17.37
N LEU A 47 4.53 -13.20 -16.34
CA LEU A 47 4.11 -13.83 -15.10
C LEU A 47 2.60 -13.69 -14.88
N ARG A 48 1.99 -14.74 -14.33
CA ARG A 48 0.63 -14.73 -13.80
C ARG A 48 0.66 -14.52 -12.29
N TRP A 49 -0.19 -13.64 -11.78
CA TRP A 49 -0.39 -13.46 -10.34
C TRP A 49 -1.16 -14.65 -9.78
N LEU A 50 -0.64 -15.26 -8.72
CA LEU A 50 -1.27 -16.36 -8.02
C LEU A 50 -1.95 -15.91 -6.74
N SER A 51 -1.24 -15.16 -5.90
CA SER A 51 -1.76 -14.68 -4.63
C SER A 51 -1.04 -13.42 -4.13
N CYS A 52 -1.73 -12.72 -3.24
CA CYS A 52 -1.24 -11.57 -2.51
C CYS A 52 -1.56 -11.77 -1.03
N GLU A 53 -0.52 -11.87 -0.21
CA GLU A 53 -0.60 -11.98 1.24
C GLU A 53 -0.33 -10.61 1.86
N TRP A 54 -1.29 -10.10 2.62
CA TRP A 54 -1.24 -8.76 3.20
C TRP A 54 -0.55 -8.80 4.56
N LEU A 55 0.42 -7.91 4.77
CA LEU A 55 1.17 -7.80 6.02
C LEU A 55 0.76 -6.54 6.79
N ASP A 56 1.14 -6.45 8.07
CA ASP A 56 0.73 -5.34 8.96
C ASP A 56 1.47 -4.03 8.68
N ALA A 57 2.70 -4.12 8.17
CA ALA A 57 3.56 -2.97 7.92
C ALA A 57 2.96 -2.04 6.87
N ARG A 58 2.79 -0.76 7.23
CA ARG A 58 2.26 0.27 6.35
C ARG A 58 2.84 1.64 6.66
N ILE A 59 3.05 2.45 5.63
CA ILE A 59 3.56 3.83 5.76
C ILE A 59 2.64 4.78 5.00
N LEU A 60 2.17 5.81 5.72
CA LEU A 60 1.45 6.92 5.14
C LEU A 60 2.44 7.99 4.67
N LEU A 61 2.34 8.35 3.40
CA LEU A 61 3.16 9.34 2.73
C LEU A 61 2.30 10.50 2.24
N ARG A 62 2.88 11.69 2.18
CA ARG A 62 2.32 12.88 1.52
C ARG A 62 3.14 13.16 0.27
N ASP A 63 2.47 13.25 -0.87
CA ASP A 63 3.10 13.75 -2.09
C ASP A 63 3.44 15.24 -1.90
N ARG A 64 4.72 15.60 -2.06
CA ARG A 64 5.23 16.96 -1.83
C ARG A 64 4.65 17.97 -2.83
N THR A 65 4.27 17.52 -4.02
CA THR A 65 3.78 18.39 -5.10
C THR A 65 2.27 18.59 -5.01
N THR A 66 1.52 17.53 -4.70
CA THR A 66 0.05 17.56 -4.75
C THR A 66 -0.63 17.64 -3.39
N ASP A 67 0.13 17.54 -2.29
CA ASP A 67 -0.38 17.34 -0.92
C ASP A 67 -1.24 16.07 -0.74
N GLN A 68 -1.30 15.19 -1.75
CA GLN A 68 -2.16 14.01 -1.71
C GLN A 68 -1.56 12.90 -0.84
N PRO A 69 -2.31 12.38 0.14
CA PRO A 69 -1.89 11.21 0.90
C PRO A 69 -1.83 9.95 0.03
N ASN A 70 -0.78 9.17 0.24
CA ASN A 70 -0.57 7.85 -0.33
C ASN A 70 -0.29 6.87 0.80
N LEU A 71 -0.82 5.66 0.74
CA LEU A 71 -0.55 4.61 1.71
C LEU A 71 0.20 3.48 1.00
N LEU A 72 1.36 3.13 1.54
CA LEU A 72 2.11 1.93 1.17
C LEU A 72 1.77 0.83 2.17
N VAL A 73 1.30 -0.32 1.68
CA VAL A 73 1.01 -1.50 2.52
C VAL A 73 1.91 -2.64 2.04
N SER A 74 2.60 -3.28 2.98
CA SER A 74 3.49 -4.39 2.68
C SER A 74 2.69 -5.63 2.28
N VAL A 75 3.16 -6.31 1.23
CA VAL A 75 2.55 -7.54 0.72
C VAL A 75 3.61 -8.54 0.29
N ASN A 76 3.26 -9.82 0.39
CA ASN A 76 4.00 -10.94 -0.19
C ASN A 76 3.25 -11.44 -1.42
N LEU A 77 3.91 -11.43 -2.57
CA LEU A 77 3.31 -11.81 -3.85
C LEU A 77 3.84 -13.15 -4.33
N ARG A 78 2.97 -13.95 -4.94
CA ARG A 78 3.35 -15.19 -5.62
C ARG A 78 2.96 -15.12 -7.08
N PHE A 79 3.83 -15.64 -7.91
CA PHE A 79 3.67 -15.68 -9.35
C PHE A 79 3.92 -17.09 -9.87
N GLU A 80 3.47 -17.35 -11.08
CA GLU A 80 4.05 -18.39 -11.91
C GLU A 80 4.36 -17.85 -13.31
N ALA A 81 5.17 -18.59 -14.06
CA ALA A 81 5.42 -18.30 -15.45
C ALA A 81 4.18 -18.59 -16.29
N ILE A 82 3.90 -17.74 -17.27
CA ILE A 82 2.90 -18.05 -18.29
C ILE A 82 3.47 -19.18 -19.18
N PRO A 83 2.75 -20.30 -19.40
CA PRO A 83 3.22 -21.39 -20.25
C PRO A 83 3.57 -20.94 -21.66
N GLY A 84 4.68 -21.44 -22.21
CA GLY A 84 5.20 -21.05 -23.51
C GLY A 84 5.80 -19.63 -23.57
N GLY A 85 5.93 -18.94 -22.43
CA GLY A 85 6.51 -17.60 -22.33
C GLY A 85 7.97 -17.59 -21.92
N ASP A 86 8.63 -16.43 -22.06
CA ASP A 86 10.06 -16.22 -21.77
C ASP A 86 10.49 -16.59 -20.33
N MET A 87 9.54 -16.67 -19.40
CA MET A 87 9.78 -16.95 -17.99
C MET A 87 9.60 -18.44 -17.63
N GLU A 88 9.20 -19.29 -18.57
CA GLU A 88 9.00 -20.72 -18.35
C GLU A 88 10.31 -21.42 -17.98
N GLY A 89 10.27 -22.33 -16.99
CA GLY A 89 11.43 -23.08 -16.51
C GLY A 89 12.40 -22.30 -15.60
N ILE A 90 12.17 -21.01 -15.35
CA ILE A 90 12.99 -20.21 -14.43
C ILE A 90 12.52 -20.45 -12.99
N ALA A 91 13.31 -21.22 -12.21
CA ALA A 91 12.96 -21.61 -10.84
C ALA A 91 12.66 -20.41 -9.91
N ALA A 92 13.33 -19.27 -10.09
CA ALA A 92 13.14 -18.07 -9.27
C ALA A 92 11.76 -17.39 -9.46
N VAL A 93 10.99 -17.78 -10.48
CA VAL A 93 9.67 -17.20 -10.77
C VAL A 93 8.64 -17.58 -9.71
N SER A 94 8.74 -18.79 -9.16
CA SER A 94 7.80 -19.30 -8.16
C SER A 94 8.09 -18.81 -6.73
N ASN A 95 9.08 -17.92 -6.57
CA ASN A 95 9.46 -17.40 -5.26
C ASN A 95 8.46 -16.35 -4.78
N ILE A 96 8.29 -16.29 -3.46
CA ILE A 96 7.59 -15.19 -2.79
C ILE A 96 8.41 -13.91 -3.01
N ARG A 97 7.74 -12.82 -3.38
CA ARG A 97 8.35 -11.50 -3.54
C ARG A 97 7.76 -10.49 -2.58
N ASP A 98 8.64 -9.84 -1.83
CA ASP A 98 8.30 -8.66 -1.05
C ASP A 98 7.92 -7.52 -1.99
N ALA A 99 6.82 -6.85 -1.68
CA ALA A 99 6.36 -5.69 -2.43
C ALA A 99 5.54 -4.73 -1.55
N CYS A 100 5.21 -3.58 -2.13
CA CYS A 100 4.24 -2.64 -1.57
C CYS A 100 3.05 -2.47 -2.51
N ALA A 101 1.85 -2.66 -1.99
CA ALA A 101 0.62 -2.18 -2.60
C ALA A 101 0.46 -0.67 -2.34
N VAL A 102 0.12 0.09 -3.39
CA VAL A 102 -0.05 1.55 -3.29
C VAL A 102 -1.52 1.92 -3.36
N PHE A 103 -1.96 2.70 -2.37
CA PHE A 103 -3.28 3.32 -2.31
C PHE A 103 -3.15 4.85 -2.31
N GLN A 104 -4.08 5.52 -2.98
CA GLN A 104 -4.11 6.97 -3.11
C GLN A 104 -5.39 7.54 -2.49
N TRP A 105 -5.26 8.60 -1.70
CA TRP A 105 -6.40 9.34 -1.19
C TRP A 105 -6.87 10.37 -2.22
N GLN A 106 -8.04 10.14 -2.81
CA GLN A 106 -8.61 10.98 -3.85
C GLN A 106 -10.11 11.16 -3.59
N ASN A 107 -10.64 12.37 -3.84
CA ASN A 107 -12.07 12.65 -3.66
C ASN A 107 -12.64 12.21 -2.30
N LYS A 108 -11.85 12.39 -1.23
CA LYS A 108 -12.18 12.01 0.15
C LYS A 108 -12.38 10.50 0.38
N MET A 109 -11.77 9.66 -0.45
CA MET A 109 -11.75 8.20 -0.26
C MET A 109 -10.41 7.59 -0.65
N TRP A 110 -10.15 6.39 -0.15
CA TRP A 110 -9.02 5.60 -0.62
C TRP A 110 -9.36 4.93 -1.94
N THR A 111 -8.37 4.88 -2.83
CA THR A 111 -8.45 4.24 -4.14
C THR A 111 -7.13 3.53 -4.42
N THR A 112 -7.11 2.67 -5.44
CA THR A 112 -5.87 2.06 -5.93
C THR A 112 -5.94 1.86 -7.43
N SER A 113 -4.85 2.09 -8.16
CA SER A 113 -4.74 1.71 -9.57
C SER A 113 -4.19 0.29 -9.78
N GLY A 114 -3.92 -0.47 -8.70
CA GLY A 114 -3.13 -1.71 -8.75
C GLY A 114 -1.62 -1.47 -8.81
N ARG A 115 -1.16 -0.21 -8.64
CA ARG A 115 0.26 0.13 -8.64
C ARG A 115 0.97 -0.63 -7.52
N THR A 116 2.02 -1.36 -7.90
CA THR A 116 2.82 -2.20 -7.02
C THR A 116 4.30 -1.78 -7.09
N LEU A 117 4.96 -1.64 -5.94
CA LEU A 117 6.40 -1.46 -5.86
C LEU A 117 7.04 -2.81 -5.53
N PHE A 118 7.66 -3.45 -6.52
CA PHE A 118 8.22 -4.79 -6.37
C PHE A 118 9.61 -4.76 -5.72
N ASN A 119 9.94 -5.85 -5.02
CA ASN A 119 11.25 -6.12 -4.40
C ASN A 119 11.66 -5.05 -3.39
N MET A 120 10.71 -4.60 -2.57
CA MET A 120 10.94 -3.69 -1.45
C MET A 120 9.78 -3.69 -0.47
N ASN A 121 10.10 -3.49 0.81
CA ASN A 121 9.13 -3.21 1.87
C ASN A 121 8.79 -1.70 1.94
N PRO A 122 7.80 -1.28 2.75
CA PRO A 122 7.39 0.13 2.83
C PRO A 122 8.49 1.11 3.28
N GLU A 123 9.40 0.69 4.17
CA GLU A 123 10.49 1.54 4.67
C GLU A 123 11.49 1.85 3.55
N GLU A 124 11.92 0.82 2.81
CA GLU A 124 12.77 0.99 1.63
C GLU A 124 12.08 1.82 0.55
N ALA A 125 10.78 1.60 0.34
CA ALA A 125 9.99 2.37 -0.61
C ALA A 125 9.91 3.85 -0.22
N ARG A 126 9.69 4.17 1.07
CA ARG A 126 9.73 5.54 1.59
C ARG A 126 11.06 6.20 1.26
N ASP A 127 12.17 5.53 1.56
CA ASP A 127 13.50 6.10 1.38
C ASP A 127 13.80 6.37 -0.10
N ARG A 128 13.45 5.44 -0.99
CA ARG A 128 13.56 5.63 -2.45
C ARG A 128 12.67 6.76 -2.97
N LEU A 129 11.56 7.05 -2.31
CA LEU A 129 10.58 8.05 -2.71
C LEU A 129 10.76 9.40 -2.02
N ALA A 130 11.75 9.57 -1.13
CA ALA A 130 11.90 10.73 -0.24
C ALA A 130 12.03 12.08 -0.98
N ALA A 131 12.51 12.08 -2.23
CA ALA A 131 12.59 13.27 -3.06
C ALA A 131 11.21 13.82 -3.45
N SER A 132 10.21 12.95 -3.62
CA SER A 132 8.85 13.31 -4.05
C SER A 132 7.81 13.18 -2.95
N TYR A 133 8.11 12.44 -1.89
CA TYR A 133 7.19 12.13 -0.80
C TYR A 133 7.83 12.38 0.56
N GLU A 134 7.00 12.59 1.57
CA GLU A 134 7.41 12.62 2.98
C GLU A 134 6.47 11.80 3.85
N ALA A 135 6.98 11.30 4.98
CA ALA A 135 6.15 10.59 5.96
C ALA A 135 5.20 11.57 6.67
N MET A 136 3.96 11.12 6.89
CA MET A 136 2.92 11.86 7.62
C MET A 136 2.85 11.49 9.10
#